data_AF-A0A8S3BR42-F1
#
_entry.id   AF-A0A8S3BR42-F1
#
_cell.length_a   1.000
_cell.length_b   1.000
_cell.length_c   1.000
_cell.angle_alpha   90.00
_cell.angle_beta   90.00
_cell.angle_gamma   90.00
#
_symmetry.space_group_name_H-M   'P 1'
#
loop_
_entity.id
_entity.type
_entity.pdbx_description
1 polymer ?
#
loop_
_entity_poly.entity_id
_entity_poly.type
_entity_poly.pdbx_seq_one_letter_code
_entity_poly.pdbx_strand_id
1 'polypeptide(L)' 'AALVFDSTTLPDKGSYVAKATNIVGFVEQKINLDVKEIKPTIIRDLEPAINATKGEPMT' A
#
# COMPACT_ATOMS: atom_id res chain seq x y z
N ALA A 1 -16.99 11.69 -15.82
CA ALA A 1 -16.13 11.92 -14.64
C ALA A 1 -15.69 10.58 -14.08
N ALA A 2 -14.46 10.47 -13.57
CA ALA A 2 -13.92 9.26 -12.98
C ALA A 2 -13.32 9.58 -11.60
N LEU A 3 -13.41 8.63 -10.66
CA LEU A 3 -12.70 8.68 -9.38
C LEU A 3 -11.42 7.86 -9.53
N VAL A 4 -10.28 8.47 -9.24
CA VAL A 4 -8.94 7.87 -9.41
C VAL A 4 -8.21 7.93 -8.08
N PHE A 5 -7.54 6.83 -7.72
CA PHE A 5 -6.65 6.72 -6.58
C PHE A 5 -5.22 6.52 -7.12
N ASP A 6 -4.32 7.49 -6.93
CA ASP A 6 -2.98 7.45 -7.55
C ASP A 6 -1.98 6.55 -6.81
N SER A 7 -2.14 6.35 -5.50
CA SER A 7 -1.21 5.58 -4.66
C SER A 7 -1.95 4.84 -3.56
N THR A 8 -2.73 3.82 -3.95
CA THR A 8 -3.49 2.99 -3.02
C THR A 8 -2.57 2.25 -2.05
N THR A 9 -2.94 2.30 -0.78
CA THR A 9 -2.32 1.62 0.35
C THR A 9 -3.25 0.52 0.88
N LEU A 10 -2.74 -0.39 1.72
CA LEU A 10 -3.56 -1.48 2.28
C LEU A 10 -4.86 -0.99 2.98
N PRO A 11 -4.85 0.13 3.73
CA PRO A 11 -6.08 0.70 4.30
C PRO A 11 -7.16 1.12 3.28
N ASP A 12 -6.81 1.34 2.02
CA ASP A 12 -7.78 1.68 0.97
C ASP A 12 -8.61 0.47 0.50
N LYS A 13 -8.24 -0.76 0.91
CA LYS A 13 -9.02 -1.95 0.59
C LYS A 13 -10.40 -1.88 1.27
N GLY A 14 -11.46 -1.97 0.47
CA GLY A 14 -12.82 -1.89 1.01
C GLY A 14 -13.92 -1.90 -0.03
N SER A 15 -15.17 -1.82 0.45
CA SER A 15 -16.35 -1.66 -0.39
C SER A 15 -16.71 -0.18 -0.50
N TYR A 16 -16.78 0.33 -1.73
CA TYR A 16 -17.15 1.70 -2.06
C TYR A 16 -18.50 1.73 -2.77
N VAL A 17 -19.19 2.87 -2.66
CA VAL A 17 -20.42 3.15 -3.40
C VAL A 17 -20.23 4.44 -4.18
N ALA A 18 -20.26 4.35 -5.50
CA ALA A 18 -20.34 5.53 -6.36
C ALA A 18 -21.81 5.94 -6.47
N LYS A 19 -22.11 7.19 -6.08
CA LYS A 19 -23.47 7.73 -6.06
C LYS A 19 -23.57 8.97 -6.92
N ALA A 20 -24.46 8.96 -7.90
CA ALA A 20 -24.85 10.15 -8.65
C ALA A 20 -26.25 10.57 -8.22
N THR A 21 -26.41 11.83 -7.79
CA THR A 21 -27.66 12.37 -7.26
C THR A 21 -28.08 13.60 -8.05
N ASN A 22 -29.37 13.74 -8.33
CA ASN A 22 -29.98 14.94 -8.88
C ASN A 22 -31.16 15.39 -8.01
N ILE A 23 -31.91 16.42 -8.43
CA ILE A 23 -33.01 16.97 -7.65
C ILE A 23 -34.18 15.98 -7.43
N VAL A 24 -34.27 14.91 -8.21
CA VAL A 24 -35.41 13.97 -8.23
C VAL A 24 -35.03 12.58 -7.70
N GLY A 25 -33.75 12.27 -7.50
CA GLY A 25 -33.32 10.96 -7.09
C GLY A 25 -31.82 10.71 -7.22
N PHE A 26 -31.45 9.43 -7.18
CA PHE A 26 -30.06 9.00 -7.26
C PHE A 26 -29.92 7.62 -7.92
N VAL A 27 -28.71 7.33 -8.40
CA VAL A 27 -28.26 6.00 -8.81
C VAL A 27 -26.98 5.66 -8.04
N GLU A 28 -26.85 4.39 -7.65
CA GLU A 28 -25.70 3.87 -6.90
C GLU A 28 -25.09 2.65 -7.59
N GLN A 29 -23.76 2.56 -7.54
CA GLN A 29 -23.00 1.39 -7.96
C GLN A 29 -22.09 0.97 -6.81
N LYS A 30 -22.17 -0.31 -6.40
CA LYS A 30 -21.23 -0.91 -5.45
C LYS A 30 -19.98 -1.38 -6.18
N ILE A 31 -18.81 -1.08 -5.61
CA ILE A 31 -17.49 -1.48 -6.12
C ILE A 31 -16.65 -2.00 -4.95
N ASN A 32 -15.99 -3.14 -5.14
CA ASN A 32 -15.01 -3.65 -4.18
C ASN A 32 -13.60 -3.30 -4.67
N LEU A 33 -12.84 -2.53 -3.88
CA LEU A 33 -11.43 -2.26 -4.11
C LEU A 33 -10.60 -3.30 -3.37
N ASP A 34 -9.92 -4.17 -4.10
CA ASP A 34 -8.97 -5.14 -3.55
C ASP A 34 -7.53 -4.61 -3.72
N VAL A 35 -6.89 -4.31 -2.60
CA VAL A 35 -5.46 -3.97 -2.55
C VAL A 35 -4.71 -5.16 -1.96
N LYS A 36 -3.70 -5.65 -2.68
CA LYS A 36 -2.92 -6.82 -2.26
C LYS A 36 -1.59 -6.38 -1.67
N GLU A 37 -1.22 -7.02 -0.57
CA GLU A 37 0.11 -6.89 -0.01
C GLU A 37 1.12 -7.65 -0.89
N ILE A 38 2.17 -6.97 -1.31
CA ILE A 38 3.32 -7.61 -1.94
C ILE A 38 4.33 -7.87 -0.83
N LYS A 39 4.38 -9.12 -0.36
CA LYS A 39 5.40 -9.52 0.60
C LYS A 39 6.79 -9.30 -0.03
N PRO A 40 7.71 -8.56 0.61
CA PRO A 40 9.05 -8.42 0.10
C PRO A 40 9.76 -9.77 0.07
N THR A 41 10.56 -9.99 -0.98
CA THR A 41 11.42 -11.17 -1.08
C THR A 41 12.73 -10.87 -0.34
N ILE A 42 13.13 -11.76 0.57
CA ILE A 42 14.45 -11.67 1.21
C ILE A 42 15.49 -12.01 0.15
N ILE A 43 16.31 -11.03 -0.24
CA ILE A 43 17.32 -11.19 -1.31
C ILE A 43 18.69 -11.66 -0.79
N ARG A 44 18.96 -11.47 0.51
CA ARG A 44 20.17 -11.95 1.19
C ARG A 44 19.98 -11.89 2.70
N ASP A 45 20.75 -12.71 3.41
CA ASP A 45 20.92 -12.58 4.85
C ASP A 45 21.76 -11.34 5.20
N LEU A 46 21.62 -10.88 6.44
CA LEU A 46 22.49 -9.84 6.99
C LEU A 46 23.91 -10.40 7.11
N GLU A 47 24.91 -9.60 6.74
CA GLU A 47 26.29 -9.93 7.07
C GLU A 47 26.46 -9.95 8.61
N PRO A 48 27.31 -10.84 9.15
CA PRO A 48 27.56 -10.91 10.58
C PRO A 48 27.92 -9.54 11.14
N ALA A 49 27.42 -9.22 12.34
CA ALA A 49 27.80 -7.98 13.02
C ALA A 49 29.33 -7.91 13.14
N ILE A 50 29.93 -6.89 12.52
CA ILE A 50 31.37 -6.64 12.64
C ILE A 50 31.62 -6.11 14.05
N ASN A 51 32.26 -6.91 14.90
CA ASN A 51 32.73 -6.45 16.20
C ASN A 51 33.92 -5.52 15.97
N ALA A 52 33.70 -4.21 16.08
CA ALA A 52 34.74 -3.20 15.92
C ALA A 52 35.36 -2.81 17.28
N THR A 53 36.68 -2.94 17.41
CA THR A 53 37.43 -2.41 18.56
C THR A 53 37.77 -0.94 18.31
N LYS A 54 37.50 -0.06 19.29
CA LYS A 54 37.80 1.38 19.18
C LYS A 54 39.30 1.59 18.91
N GLY A 55 39.62 2.11 17.73
CA GLY A 55 40.99 2.44 17.32
C GLY A 55 41.59 1.54 16.24
N GLU A 56 40.89 0.46 15.85
CA GLU A 56 41.32 -0.40 14.75
C GLU A 56 40.57 -0.04 13.45
N PRO A 57 41.25 -0.06 12.29
CA PRO A 57 40.59 0.12 11.01
C PRO A 57 39.63 -1.04 10.75
N MET A 58 38.42 -0.72 10.30
CA MET A 58 37.49 -1.75 9.85
C MET A 58 38.00 -2.33 8.52
N THR A 59 38.16 -3.65 8.46
CA THR A 59 38.34 -4.41 7.20
C THR A 59 37.10 -5.20 6.89
#